data_AF-A0A4Z0YDQ9-F1
#
_entry.id   AF-A0A4Z0YDQ9-F1
#
_cell.length_a   1.000
_cell.length_b   1.000
_cell.length_c   1.000
_cell.angle_alpha   90.00
_cell.angle_beta   90.00
_cell.angle_gamma   90.00
#
_symmetry.space_group_name_H-M   'P 1'
#
loop_
_entity.id
_entity.type
_entity.pdbx_description
1 polymer ?
#
loop_
_entity_poly.entity_id
_entity_poly.type
_entity_poly.pdbx_seq_one_letter_code
_entity_poly.pdbx_strand_id
1 'polypeptide(L)'
;MQHPQFTGWAQTWHDDIDTKHRLLAIRNFGKAMIDPVKWKQSWEDGGGTSGILYLLSSASVIEVKTFCDVIRASNRRGKKSSEREKAVEELVMALLPQHYPSTELRTRDKRPLQKFYGRMLRGCSSDFVERTLDAQDKSNPLFQKLELGKLLLAHDDMLKRRLTHYLIHEGPRPSQPEIDICFREFVFREPPFPGTQPNMSASMQFAFELLQARINLKSTAQRWPHNISELEVLMSIYNRLTNKSHSADKTFLIKLGLRLIELKPDFKLSSEAGVLWAAVVTLWKKHPRQYEDLLSKGIHLGLSGSKTILPMIATRWMKDPDRYEQLLVQGLREGLGGSAEKISEGYLKTISDIPDVELGSELRWRLLRLYCKHVPQKGIDIETSSDFQCLANQEWHFEVVDKLEKEHAVLFLNRLYKCNPNFDFLQAPSRGISIYSMRNVPRRNFNVELLLTTYHRGNDDAQQRARDEIDQLRKKASASREHADRALFAKLRRITR
;
A
#
# COMPACT_ATOMS: atom_id res chain seq x y z
N MET A 1 19.33 -32.21 54.96
CA MET A 1 19.07 -32.74 53.60
C MET A 1 20.08 -33.83 53.36
N GLN A 2 19.62 -35.05 53.14
CA GLN A 2 20.49 -36.15 52.72
C GLN A 2 21.13 -35.77 51.37
N HIS A 3 22.39 -36.12 51.16
CA HIS A 3 23.05 -35.91 49.87
C HIS A 3 22.30 -36.71 48.80
N PRO A 4 21.87 -36.09 47.68
CA PRO A 4 21.23 -36.82 46.60
C PRO A 4 22.18 -37.88 46.04
N GLN A 5 21.68 -39.09 45.78
CA GLN A 5 22.43 -40.08 45.02
C GLN A 5 22.31 -39.75 43.53
N PHE A 6 23.42 -39.36 42.90
CA PHE A 6 23.47 -39.05 41.47
C PHE A 6 23.86 -40.28 40.65
N THR A 7 23.30 -40.40 39.45
CA THR A 7 23.66 -41.46 38.49
C THR A 7 24.01 -40.84 37.14
N GLY A 8 24.74 -41.60 36.30
CA GLY A 8 25.02 -41.23 34.91
C GLY A 8 25.70 -39.88 34.76
N TRP A 9 25.08 -38.98 33.98
CA TRP A 9 25.64 -37.66 33.68
C TRP A 9 25.80 -36.78 34.95
N ALA A 10 24.88 -36.92 35.90
CA ALA A 10 24.86 -36.10 37.11
C ALA A 10 26.02 -36.48 38.03
N GLN A 11 26.33 -37.77 38.11
CA GLN A 11 27.50 -38.28 38.82
C GLN A 11 28.79 -37.73 38.21
N THR A 12 28.95 -37.80 36.88
CA THR A 12 30.12 -37.22 36.20
C THR A 12 30.23 -35.71 36.42
N TRP A 13 29.11 -34.98 36.45
CA TRP A 13 29.14 -33.54 36.73
C TRP A 13 29.51 -33.24 38.19
N HIS A 14 29.10 -34.08 39.14
CA HIS A 14 29.39 -33.91 40.55
C HIS A 14 30.83 -34.29 40.92
N ASP A 15 31.30 -35.46 40.47
CA ASP A 15 32.51 -36.11 40.99
C ASP A 15 33.78 -35.82 40.18
N ASP A 16 33.67 -35.47 38.89
CA ASP A 16 34.84 -35.30 38.03
C ASP A 16 35.57 -33.98 38.31
N ILE A 17 36.90 -34.03 38.38
CA ILE A 17 37.75 -32.86 38.63
C ILE A 17 37.99 -32.06 37.33
N ASP A 18 37.93 -32.71 36.16
CA ASP A 18 38.13 -32.04 34.87
C ASP A 18 36.85 -31.30 34.42
N THR A 19 36.97 -29.97 34.34
CA THR A 19 35.90 -29.10 33.84
C THR A 19 35.43 -29.49 32.43
N LYS A 20 36.29 -30.05 31.58
CA LYS A 20 35.90 -30.52 30.23
C LYS A 20 34.94 -31.69 30.29
N HIS A 21 35.19 -32.67 31.18
CA HIS A 21 34.29 -33.82 31.36
C HIS A 21 32.95 -33.38 31.93
N ARG A 22 32.96 -32.48 32.92
CA ARG A 22 31.74 -31.89 33.49
C ARG A 22 30.91 -31.16 32.43
N LEU A 23 31.54 -30.32 31.60
CA LEU A 23 30.87 -29.64 30.49
C LEU A 23 30.32 -30.62 29.43
N LEU A 24 31.03 -31.73 29.18
CA LEU A 24 30.54 -32.79 28.30
C LEU A 24 29.31 -33.50 28.90
N ALA A 25 29.32 -33.77 30.21
CA ALA A 25 28.17 -34.35 30.92
C ALA A 25 26.94 -33.44 30.81
N ILE A 26 27.07 -32.13 31.03
CA ILE A 26 25.99 -31.15 30.85
C ILE A 26 25.45 -31.16 29.42
N ARG A 27 26.33 -31.29 28.41
CA ARG A 27 25.90 -31.39 27.00
C ARG A 27 25.16 -32.68 26.72
N ASN A 28 25.57 -33.80 27.32
CA ASN A 28 24.89 -35.08 27.19
C ASN A 28 23.50 -35.05 27.85
N PHE A 29 23.39 -34.45 29.03
CA PHE A 29 22.10 -34.11 29.64
C PHE A 29 21.23 -33.27 28.70
N GLY A 30 21.79 -32.22 28.10
CA GLY A 30 21.12 -31.41 27.09
C GLY A 30 20.54 -32.20 25.92
N LYS A 31 21.28 -33.19 25.41
CA LYS A 31 20.81 -34.10 24.35
C LYS A 31 19.65 -34.96 24.85
N ALA A 32 19.74 -35.50 26.06
CA ALA A 32 18.67 -36.30 26.66
C ALA A 32 17.40 -35.46 26.90
N MET A 33 17.55 -34.20 27.32
CA MET A 33 16.43 -33.27 27.51
C MET A 33 15.64 -32.98 26.23
N ILE A 34 16.25 -33.09 25.04
CA ILE A 34 15.57 -32.92 23.75
C ILE A 34 14.77 -34.17 23.37
N ASP A 35 15.17 -35.35 23.87
CA ASP A 35 14.58 -36.65 23.56
C ASP A 35 13.33 -36.89 24.43
N PRO A 36 12.12 -37.00 23.84
CA PRO A 36 10.87 -37.20 24.59
C PRO A 36 10.87 -38.45 25.47
N VAL A 37 11.68 -39.46 25.15
CA VAL A 37 11.74 -40.72 25.90
C VAL A 37 12.76 -40.65 27.04
N LYS A 38 13.88 -39.95 26.82
CA LYS A 38 15.03 -39.98 27.76
C LYS A 38 15.03 -38.84 28.75
N TRP A 39 14.33 -37.74 28.49
CA TRP A 39 14.44 -36.54 29.34
C TRP A 39 14.05 -36.82 30.79
N LYS A 40 13.01 -37.62 31.03
CA LYS A 40 12.48 -37.90 32.37
C LYS A 40 13.49 -38.68 33.20
N GLN A 41 13.98 -39.80 32.68
CA GLN A 41 15.04 -40.58 33.35
C GLN A 41 16.28 -39.71 33.58
N SER A 42 16.71 -38.94 32.58
CA SER A 42 17.87 -38.06 32.72
C SER A 42 17.67 -36.95 33.75
N TRP A 43 16.44 -36.48 33.96
CA TRP A 43 16.10 -35.51 35.01
C TRP A 43 16.15 -36.16 36.40
N GLU A 44 15.61 -37.38 36.53
CA GLU A 44 15.65 -38.17 37.77
C GLU A 44 17.07 -38.63 38.13
N ASP A 45 17.92 -38.96 37.15
CA ASP A 45 19.35 -39.27 37.37
C ASP A 45 20.08 -38.09 38.04
N GLY A 46 19.60 -36.87 37.81
CA GLY A 46 20.04 -35.64 38.47
C GLY A 46 19.42 -35.39 39.85
N GLY A 47 18.63 -36.32 40.39
CA GLY A 47 17.87 -36.17 41.64
C GLY A 47 16.65 -35.24 41.51
N GLY A 48 16.09 -35.13 40.31
CA GLY A 48 15.00 -34.21 40.00
C GLY A 48 15.38 -32.74 40.20
N THR A 49 14.40 -31.88 40.43
CA THR A 49 14.63 -30.44 40.61
C THR A 49 15.54 -30.16 41.82
N SER A 50 15.36 -30.90 42.92
CA SER A 50 16.15 -30.72 44.14
C SER A 50 17.63 -31.07 43.98
N GLY A 51 17.94 -32.19 43.29
CA GLY A 51 19.31 -32.60 43.03
C GLY A 51 19.99 -31.69 42.00
N ILE A 52 19.27 -31.21 40.99
CA ILE A 52 19.81 -30.24 40.02
C ILE A 52 20.15 -28.90 40.70
N LEU A 53 19.32 -28.42 41.64
CA LEU A 53 19.65 -27.24 42.45
C LEU A 53 20.94 -27.43 43.25
N TYR A 54 21.13 -28.61 43.82
CA TYR A 54 22.35 -28.96 44.53
C TYR A 54 23.57 -28.93 43.60
N LEU A 55 23.49 -29.57 42.43
CA LEU A 55 24.55 -29.56 41.41
C LEU A 55 24.89 -28.15 40.93
N LEU A 56 23.88 -27.31 40.69
CA LEU A 56 24.09 -25.92 40.28
C LEU A 56 24.79 -25.09 41.37
N SER A 57 24.54 -25.36 42.65
CA SER A 57 25.14 -24.62 43.76
C SER A 57 26.64 -24.85 43.92
N SER A 58 27.14 -26.03 43.52
CA SER A 58 28.58 -26.38 43.54
C SER A 58 29.26 -26.20 42.18
N ALA A 59 28.51 -26.14 41.07
CA ALA A 59 29.03 -25.92 39.73
C ALA A 59 29.64 -24.52 39.56
N SER A 60 30.66 -24.38 38.73
CA SER A 60 31.24 -23.09 38.34
C SER A 60 30.28 -22.24 37.48
N VAL A 61 30.57 -20.94 37.34
CA VAL A 61 29.74 -20.03 36.53
C VAL A 61 29.64 -20.47 35.06
N ILE A 62 30.72 -21.01 34.49
CA ILE A 62 30.74 -21.47 33.09
C ILE A 62 29.86 -22.70 32.89
N GLU A 63 29.81 -23.58 33.89
CA GLU A 63 28.96 -24.76 33.91
C GLU A 63 27.50 -24.37 34.04
N VAL A 64 27.14 -23.48 34.97
CA VAL A 64 25.77 -22.97 35.11
C VAL A 64 25.29 -22.31 33.82
N LYS A 65 26.14 -21.50 33.18
CA LYS A 65 25.83 -20.89 31.88
C LYS A 65 25.58 -21.95 30.80
N THR A 66 26.43 -22.98 30.74
CA THR A 66 26.30 -24.09 29.79
C THR A 66 25.02 -24.89 30.06
N PHE A 67 24.70 -25.15 31.33
CA PHE A 67 23.47 -25.80 31.76
C PHE A 67 22.22 -25.01 31.29
N CYS A 68 22.18 -23.70 31.55
CA CYS A 68 21.09 -22.86 31.08
C CYS A 68 20.96 -22.87 29.54
N ASP A 69 22.09 -22.88 28.82
CA ASP A 69 22.11 -22.93 27.36
C ASP A 69 21.61 -24.27 26.79
N VAL A 70 21.82 -25.40 27.48
CA VAL A 70 21.26 -26.70 27.07
C VAL A 70 19.78 -26.83 27.40
N ILE A 71 19.32 -26.35 28.56
CA ILE A 71 17.90 -26.30 28.90
C ILE A 71 17.12 -25.44 27.90
N ARG A 72 17.68 -24.29 27.52
CA ARG A 72 17.13 -23.42 26.46
C ARG A 72 16.84 -24.18 25.16
N ALA A 73 17.62 -25.22 24.87
CA ALA A 73 17.51 -26.01 23.65
C ALA A 73 16.56 -27.23 23.78
N SER A 74 15.97 -27.49 24.95
CA SER A 74 15.12 -28.66 25.21
C SER A 74 13.80 -28.64 24.43
N ASN A 75 13.13 -27.48 24.36
CA ASN A 75 11.88 -27.30 23.61
C ASN A 75 12.12 -26.84 22.17
N ARG A 76 12.81 -27.67 21.37
CA ARG A 76 12.85 -27.46 19.91
C ARG A 76 11.48 -27.76 19.29
N ARG A 77 11.15 -27.06 18.20
CA ARG A 77 9.89 -27.22 17.45
C ARG A 77 9.56 -28.70 17.22
N GLY A 78 8.33 -29.09 17.56
CA GLY A 78 7.80 -30.44 17.33
C GLY A 78 8.07 -31.47 18.43
N LYS A 79 8.78 -31.13 19.51
CA LYS A 79 9.08 -32.06 20.62
C LYS A 79 8.65 -31.52 21.98
N LYS A 80 7.54 -30.77 22.07
CA LYS A 80 7.06 -30.21 23.35
C LYS A 80 6.54 -31.32 24.26
N SER A 81 6.84 -31.23 25.55
CA SER A 81 6.34 -32.14 26.59
C SER A 81 5.89 -31.28 27.76
N SER A 82 4.60 -31.34 28.10
CA SER A 82 4.04 -30.54 29.20
C SER A 82 4.69 -30.87 30.53
N GLU A 83 5.01 -32.15 30.78
CA GLU A 83 5.73 -32.57 31.99
C GLU A 83 7.14 -31.96 32.06
N ARG A 84 7.88 -31.97 30.94
CA ARG A 84 9.22 -31.38 30.87
C ARG A 84 9.19 -29.88 31.09
N GLU A 85 8.22 -29.21 30.46
CA GLU A 85 8.00 -27.76 30.61
C GLU A 85 7.74 -27.38 32.07
N LYS A 86 6.93 -28.17 32.79
CA LYS A 86 6.66 -27.99 34.22
C LYS A 86 7.89 -28.23 35.09
N ALA A 87 8.70 -29.25 34.79
CA ALA A 87 9.94 -29.52 35.52
C ALA A 87 10.95 -28.38 35.38
N VAL A 88 11.11 -27.84 34.16
CA VAL A 88 11.96 -26.67 33.92
C VAL A 88 11.41 -25.41 34.60
N GLU A 89 10.09 -25.20 34.56
CA GLU A 89 9.41 -24.11 35.26
C GLU A 89 9.65 -24.17 36.78
N GLU A 90 9.47 -25.34 37.40
CA GLU A 90 9.76 -25.58 38.81
C GLU A 90 11.21 -25.23 39.17
N LEU A 91 12.17 -25.69 38.35
CA LEU A 91 13.58 -25.38 38.53
C LEU A 91 13.85 -23.88 38.44
N VAL A 92 13.26 -23.18 37.46
CA VAL A 92 13.43 -21.74 37.29
C VAL A 92 12.87 -20.97 38.49
N MET A 93 11.70 -21.35 39.00
CA MET A 93 11.11 -20.74 40.18
C MET A 93 11.98 -20.97 41.42
N ALA A 94 12.48 -22.19 41.61
CA ALA A 94 13.35 -22.55 42.73
C ALA A 94 14.72 -21.84 42.70
N LEU A 95 15.21 -21.48 41.51
CA LEU A 95 16.42 -20.68 41.33
C LEU A 95 16.22 -19.19 41.63
N LEU A 96 14.98 -18.71 41.74
CA LEU A 96 14.61 -17.32 41.95
C LEU A 96 13.65 -17.14 43.15
N PRO A 97 14.02 -17.59 44.36
CA PRO A 97 13.11 -17.66 45.51
C PRO A 97 12.60 -16.29 45.99
N GLN A 98 13.30 -15.20 45.65
CA GLN A 98 12.86 -13.84 45.96
C GLN A 98 11.64 -13.40 45.12
N HIS A 99 11.53 -13.89 43.88
CA HIS A 99 10.41 -13.58 42.99
C HIS A 99 9.31 -14.65 43.04
N TYR A 100 9.64 -15.87 43.47
CA TYR A 100 8.71 -16.99 43.59
C TYR A 100 8.76 -17.60 45.01
N PRO A 101 8.28 -16.88 46.03
CA PRO A 101 8.37 -17.32 47.43
C PRO A 101 7.51 -18.54 47.75
N SER A 102 6.50 -18.82 46.92
CA SER A 102 5.60 -19.96 47.06
C SER A 102 6.24 -21.31 46.73
N THR A 103 7.42 -21.31 46.09
CA THR A 103 8.11 -22.57 45.76
C THR A 103 8.77 -23.15 47.03
N GLU A 104 8.48 -24.43 47.29
CA GLU A 104 9.04 -25.18 48.42
C GLU A 104 10.56 -25.37 48.26
N LEU A 105 11.00 -25.66 47.04
CA LEU A 105 12.40 -25.79 46.67
C LEU A 105 13.03 -24.41 46.47
N ARG A 106 14.22 -24.20 47.05
CA ARG A 106 14.94 -22.92 46.98
C ARG A 106 16.43 -23.16 46.82
N THR A 107 17.05 -22.44 45.88
CA THR A 107 18.50 -22.43 45.75
C THR A 107 19.17 -21.84 46.99
N ARG A 108 20.29 -22.42 47.40
CA ARG A 108 21.18 -21.87 48.43
C ARG A 108 22.33 -21.06 47.82
N ASP A 109 22.42 -21.06 46.49
CA ASP A 109 23.44 -20.35 45.75
C ASP A 109 23.22 -18.84 45.84
N LYS A 110 24.19 -18.12 46.40
CA LYS A 110 24.15 -16.66 46.57
C LYS A 110 24.79 -15.89 45.41
N ARG A 111 25.35 -16.58 44.41
CA ARG A 111 26.06 -15.96 43.29
C ARG A 111 25.08 -15.19 42.38
N PRO A 112 25.51 -14.10 41.75
CA PRO A 112 24.66 -13.28 40.89
C PRO A 112 24.46 -13.92 39.49
N LEU A 113 23.83 -15.10 39.45
CA LEU A 113 23.64 -15.93 38.26
C LEU A 113 22.28 -15.72 37.59
N GLN A 114 21.42 -14.86 38.16
CA GLN A 114 20.04 -14.67 37.73
C GLN A 114 19.93 -14.27 36.25
N LYS A 115 20.91 -13.50 35.74
CA LYS A 115 21.00 -13.09 34.33
C LYS A 115 21.09 -14.27 33.34
N PHE A 116 21.49 -15.46 33.79
CA PHE A 116 21.58 -16.66 32.96
C PHE A 116 20.29 -17.48 32.98
N TYR A 117 19.53 -17.45 34.07
CA TYR A 117 18.33 -18.27 34.24
C TYR A 117 17.20 -17.87 33.27
N GLY A 118 17.13 -16.61 32.85
CA GLY A 118 16.21 -16.16 31.80
C GLY A 118 16.34 -16.92 30.48
N ARG A 119 17.50 -17.56 30.21
CA ARG A 119 17.69 -18.41 29.03
C ARG A 119 16.83 -19.66 29.06
N MET A 120 16.47 -20.14 30.25
CA MET A 120 15.67 -21.35 30.44
C MET A 120 14.18 -21.14 30.18
N LEU A 121 13.72 -19.89 30.02
CA LEU A 121 12.31 -19.58 29.71
C LEU A 121 11.79 -20.33 28.48
N ARG A 122 12.65 -20.57 27.48
CA ARG A 122 12.28 -21.36 26.30
C ARG A 122 11.91 -22.81 26.63
N GLY A 123 12.46 -23.33 27.72
CA GLY A 123 12.18 -24.67 28.23
C GLY A 123 10.93 -24.73 29.11
N CYS A 124 10.35 -23.60 29.50
CA CYS A 124 9.19 -23.52 30.39
C CYS A 124 7.88 -23.68 29.62
N SER A 125 6.76 -23.77 30.36
CA SER A 125 5.42 -23.76 29.77
C SER A 125 5.09 -22.40 29.15
N SER A 126 4.20 -22.39 28.14
CA SER A 126 3.79 -21.13 27.51
C SER A 126 3.04 -20.22 28.49
N ASP A 127 2.24 -20.79 29.38
CA ASP A 127 1.46 -20.04 30.38
C ASP A 127 2.36 -19.36 31.42
N PHE A 128 3.48 -19.99 31.79
CA PHE A 128 4.46 -19.36 32.68
C PHE A 128 5.18 -18.19 32.02
N VAL A 129 5.62 -18.36 30.77
CA VAL A 129 6.27 -17.30 30.01
C VAL A 129 5.28 -16.14 29.77
N GLU A 130 4.02 -16.46 29.49
CA GLU A 130 2.94 -15.49 29.31
C GLU A 130 2.71 -14.67 30.59
N ARG A 131 2.56 -15.31 31.76
CA ARG A 131 2.46 -14.62 33.05
C ARG A 131 3.68 -13.75 33.36
N THR A 132 4.88 -14.22 33.01
CA THR A 132 6.13 -13.46 33.18
C THR A 132 6.14 -12.20 32.31
N LEU A 133 5.64 -12.29 31.08
CA LEU A 133 5.50 -11.15 30.17
C LEU A 133 4.42 -10.16 30.65
N ASP A 134 3.28 -10.66 31.12
CA ASP A 134 2.17 -9.82 31.62
C ASP A 134 2.51 -9.05 32.88
N ALA A 135 3.31 -9.64 33.78
CA ALA A 135 3.74 -8.96 34.99
C ALA A 135 4.57 -7.69 34.68
N GLN A 136 5.27 -7.65 33.54
CA GLN A 136 6.19 -6.56 33.14
C GLN A 136 7.15 -6.11 34.24
N ASP A 137 7.47 -7.03 35.16
CA ASP A 137 8.25 -6.72 36.36
C ASP A 137 9.71 -6.55 35.99
N LYS A 138 10.15 -5.29 35.91
CA LYS A 138 11.54 -4.93 35.62
C LYS A 138 12.51 -5.37 36.72
N SER A 139 12.04 -5.68 37.92
CA SER A 139 12.89 -6.26 38.97
C SER A 139 13.16 -7.74 38.73
N ASN A 140 12.27 -8.44 38.01
CA ASN A 140 12.40 -9.86 37.72
C ASN A 140 13.54 -10.11 36.70
N PRO A 141 14.58 -10.88 37.07
CA PRO A 141 15.72 -11.13 36.20
C PRO A 141 15.35 -11.93 34.93
N LEU A 142 14.24 -12.66 34.95
CA LEU A 142 13.70 -13.33 33.76
C LEU A 142 13.23 -12.32 32.71
N PHE A 143 12.70 -11.18 33.14
CA PHE A 143 12.22 -10.12 32.25
C PHE A 143 13.37 -9.22 31.77
N GLN A 144 14.31 -8.84 32.65
CA GLN A 144 15.41 -7.93 32.33
C GLN A 144 16.30 -8.40 31.16
N LYS A 145 16.50 -9.71 31.03
CA LYS A 145 17.35 -10.32 29.98
C LYS A 145 16.54 -11.15 29.00
N LEU A 146 15.26 -10.83 28.86
CA LEU A 146 14.39 -11.52 27.94
C LEU A 146 14.79 -11.25 26.50
N GLU A 147 15.29 -12.29 25.84
CA GLU A 147 15.57 -12.23 24.40
C GLU A 147 14.32 -12.68 23.63
N LEU A 148 13.39 -11.75 23.40
CA LEU A 148 12.12 -12.01 22.69
C LEU A 148 12.31 -12.78 21.38
N GLY A 149 13.36 -12.45 20.61
CA GLY A 149 13.68 -13.14 19.36
C GLY A 149 13.99 -14.62 19.53
N LYS A 150 14.56 -15.00 20.67
CA LYS A 150 14.80 -16.41 21.01
C LYS A 150 13.53 -17.09 21.50
N LEU A 151 12.64 -16.38 22.19
CA LEU A 151 11.35 -16.93 22.64
C LEU A 151 10.46 -17.36 21.46
N LEU A 152 10.47 -16.60 20.36
CA LEU A 152 9.73 -16.94 19.14
C LEU A 152 10.00 -18.35 18.61
N LEU A 153 11.19 -18.90 18.86
CA LEU A 153 11.55 -20.25 18.39
C LEU A 153 10.84 -21.37 19.18
N ALA A 154 10.35 -21.09 20.39
CA ALA A 154 9.70 -22.07 21.27
C ALA A 154 8.22 -21.74 21.54
N HIS A 155 7.86 -20.45 21.53
CA HIS A 155 6.56 -19.94 21.95
C HIS A 155 5.88 -19.07 20.88
N ASP A 156 6.07 -19.39 19.60
CA ASP A 156 5.44 -18.65 18.50
C ASP A 156 3.92 -18.61 18.61
N ASP A 157 3.27 -19.74 18.88
CA ASP A 157 1.79 -19.78 19.00
C ASP A 157 1.27 -18.94 20.17
N MET A 158 1.98 -18.93 21.30
CA MET A 158 1.62 -18.09 22.45
C MET A 158 1.79 -16.61 22.11
N LEU A 159 2.90 -16.21 21.49
CA LEU A 159 3.15 -14.81 21.13
C LEU A 159 2.18 -14.31 20.05
N LYS A 160 1.79 -15.15 19.08
CA LYS A 160 0.71 -14.85 18.13
C LYS A 160 -0.61 -14.63 18.86
N ARG A 161 -0.99 -15.55 19.74
CA ARG A 161 -2.22 -15.46 20.55
C ARG A 161 -2.24 -14.20 21.41
N ARG A 162 -1.13 -13.85 22.06
CA ARG A 162 -0.99 -12.60 22.83
C ARG A 162 -1.19 -11.36 21.96
N LEU A 163 -0.51 -11.29 20.81
CA LEU A 163 -0.64 -10.17 19.87
C LEU A 163 -2.10 -10.03 19.39
N THR A 164 -2.72 -11.15 18.99
CA THR A 164 -4.11 -11.20 18.57
C THR A 164 -5.05 -10.77 19.70
N HIS A 165 -4.86 -11.29 20.91
CA HIS A 165 -5.71 -10.97 22.06
C HIS A 165 -5.62 -9.48 22.43
N TYR A 166 -4.44 -8.88 22.38
CA TYR A 166 -4.27 -7.45 22.55
C TYR A 166 -4.97 -6.64 21.46
N LEU A 167 -4.67 -6.92 20.20
CA LEU A 167 -5.19 -6.13 19.07
C LEU A 167 -6.71 -6.27 18.93
N ILE A 168 -7.26 -7.48 19.11
CA ILE A 168 -8.65 -7.83 18.78
C ILE A 168 -9.55 -7.92 20.02
N HIS A 169 -9.09 -8.53 21.11
CA HIS A 169 -9.94 -9.01 22.22
C HIS A 169 -9.74 -8.28 23.56
N GLU A 170 -9.02 -7.15 23.57
CA GLU A 170 -8.80 -6.34 24.79
C GLU A 170 -7.89 -6.99 25.83
N GLY A 171 -6.96 -7.82 25.37
CA GLY A 171 -5.93 -8.42 26.20
C GLY A 171 -4.93 -7.43 26.81
N PRO A 172 -4.08 -7.92 27.74
CA PRO A 172 -2.95 -7.17 28.28
C PRO A 172 -2.08 -6.60 27.16
N ARG A 173 -1.60 -5.36 27.34
CA ARG A 173 -0.78 -4.68 26.34
C ARG A 173 0.64 -5.26 26.31
N PRO A 174 1.08 -5.87 25.19
CA PRO A 174 2.47 -6.28 25.02
C PRO A 174 3.40 -5.07 25.04
N SER A 175 4.66 -5.29 25.42
CA SER A 175 5.67 -4.23 25.36
C SER A 175 5.91 -3.79 23.90
N GLN A 176 6.31 -2.54 23.65
CA GLN A 176 6.60 -2.09 22.28
C GLN A 176 7.64 -2.97 21.55
N PRO A 177 8.77 -3.38 22.18
CA PRO A 177 9.71 -4.31 21.56
C PRO A 177 9.10 -5.68 21.21
N GLU A 178 8.12 -6.16 22.00
CA GLU A 178 7.35 -7.39 21.71
C GLU A 178 6.43 -7.22 20.51
N ILE A 179 5.75 -6.07 20.39
CA ILE A 179 4.95 -5.75 19.21
C ILE A 179 5.85 -5.72 17.96
N ASP A 180 6.94 -4.96 18.00
CA ASP A 180 7.83 -4.78 16.85
C ASP A 180 8.43 -6.11 16.37
N ILE A 181 8.84 -6.98 17.29
CA ILE A 181 9.40 -8.29 16.94
C ILE A 181 8.33 -9.26 16.42
N CYS A 182 7.13 -9.25 16.99
CA CYS A 182 6.04 -10.08 16.52
C CYS A 182 5.59 -9.65 15.11
N PHE A 183 5.49 -8.35 14.82
CA PHE A 183 5.21 -7.90 13.46
C PHE A 183 6.34 -8.25 12.49
N ARG A 184 7.60 -8.00 12.86
CA ARG A 184 8.73 -8.39 12.00
C ARG A 184 8.70 -9.87 11.64
N GLU A 185 8.48 -10.75 12.61
CA GLU A 185 8.65 -12.19 12.44
C GLU A 185 7.38 -12.91 11.99
N PHE A 186 6.19 -12.43 12.37
CA PHE A 186 4.91 -13.05 12.01
C PHE A 186 4.16 -12.35 10.89
N VAL A 187 4.44 -11.06 10.64
CA VAL A 187 3.77 -10.29 9.60
C VAL A 187 4.68 -10.14 8.40
N PHE A 188 5.90 -9.63 8.57
CA PHE A 188 6.76 -9.28 7.44
C PHE A 188 7.66 -10.42 6.95
N ARG A 189 8.10 -11.32 7.84
CA ARG A 189 8.94 -12.46 7.46
C ARG A 189 8.13 -13.63 6.91
N GLU A 190 8.68 -14.32 5.92
CA GLU A 190 8.09 -15.54 5.38
C GLU A 190 8.61 -16.77 6.15
N PRO A 191 7.75 -17.54 6.83
CA PRO A 191 8.13 -18.79 7.44
C PRO A 191 8.22 -19.87 6.36
N PRO A 192 8.99 -20.93 6.59
CA PRO A 192 9.17 -22.03 5.62
C PRO A 192 7.91 -22.91 5.44
N PHE A 193 6.79 -22.61 6.12
CA PHE A 193 5.62 -23.48 6.17
C PHE A 193 4.45 -22.92 5.36
N PRO A 194 3.74 -23.77 4.59
CA PRO A 194 2.50 -23.37 3.94
C PRO A 194 1.43 -23.00 4.99
N GLY A 195 0.57 -22.05 4.65
CA GLY A 195 -0.62 -21.71 5.43
C GLY A 195 -1.75 -22.69 5.15
N THR A 196 -2.91 -22.48 5.80
CA THR A 196 -4.10 -23.29 5.54
C THR A 196 -4.81 -22.90 4.23
N GLN A 197 -4.67 -21.63 3.82
CA GLN A 197 -5.20 -21.16 2.54
C GLN A 197 -4.27 -21.50 1.37
N PRO A 198 -4.84 -21.90 0.21
CA PRO A 198 -4.05 -22.13 -1.00
C PRO A 198 -3.17 -20.92 -1.34
N ASN A 199 -1.91 -21.18 -1.68
CA ASN A 199 -0.91 -20.18 -2.06
C ASN A 199 -0.50 -19.16 -0.98
N MET A 200 -1.03 -19.24 0.24
CA MET A 200 -0.55 -18.41 1.36
C MET A 200 0.46 -19.16 2.23
N SER A 201 1.41 -18.44 2.84
CA SER A 201 2.19 -18.96 3.96
C SER A 201 1.43 -18.74 5.28
N ALA A 202 1.84 -19.43 6.35
CA ALA A 202 1.25 -19.24 7.67
C ALA A 202 1.38 -17.80 8.19
N SER A 203 2.45 -17.06 7.83
CA SER A 203 2.60 -15.65 8.20
C SER A 203 1.69 -14.74 7.38
N MET A 204 1.54 -15.00 6.08
CA MET A 204 0.62 -14.24 5.23
C MET A 204 -0.81 -14.36 5.74
N GLN A 205 -1.24 -15.57 6.10
CA GLN A 205 -2.56 -15.80 6.65
C GLN A 205 -2.74 -15.06 7.98
N PHE A 206 -1.78 -15.17 8.91
CA PHE A 206 -1.83 -14.45 10.18
C PHE A 206 -1.90 -12.93 9.99
N ALA A 207 -1.06 -12.37 9.11
CA ALA A 207 -1.06 -10.95 8.78
C ALA A 207 -2.40 -10.49 8.16
N PHE A 208 -2.97 -11.32 7.30
CA PHE A 208 -4.26 -11.06 6.66
C PHE A 208 -5.40 -11.04 7.69
N GLU A 209 -5.44 -12.02 8.60
CA GLU A 209 -6.44 -12.09 9.69
C GLU A 209 -6.35 -10.86 10.61
N LEU A 210 -5.14 -10.45 11.00
CA LEU A 210 -4.93 -9.22 11.78
C LEU A 210 -5.43 -7.98 11.03
N LEU A 211 -5.14 -7.87 9.74
CA LEU A 211 -5.55 -6.74 8.92
C LEU A 211 -7.06 -6.70 8.69
N GLN A 212 -7.70 -7.85 8.49
CA GLN A 212 -9.16 -7.95 8.39
C GLN A 212 -9.84 -7.55 9.70
N ALA A 213 -9.34 -8.06 10.83
CA ALA A 213 -9.83 -7.65 12.14
C ALA A 213 -9.66 -6.14 12.33
N ARG A 214 -8.51 -5.60 11.91
CA ARG A 214 -8.21 -4.17 11.95
C ARG A 214 -9.24 -3.31 11.21
N ILE A 215 -9.74 -3.80 10.08
CA ILE A 215 -10.73 -3.08 9.24
C ILE A 215 -12.16 -3.23 9.78
N ASN A 216 -12.49 -4.38 10.37
CA ASN A 216 -13.86 -4.69 10.78
C ASN A 216 -14.18 -4.25 12.22
N LEU A 217 -13.19 -4.08 13.09
CA LEU A 217 -13.40 -3.78 14.51
C LEU A 217 -12.84 -2.38 14.85
N LYS A 218 -13.69 -1.46 15.33
CA LYS A 218 -13.25 -0.11 15.68
C LYS A 218 -12.20 -0.08 16.80
N SER A 219 -12.29 -0.99 17.78
CA SER A 219 -11.36 -1.09 18.92
C SER A 219 -9.91 -1.35 18.50
N THR A 220 -9.71 -2.14 17.44
CA THR A 220 -8.37 -2.45 16.91
C THR A 220 -7.64 -1.20 16.40
N ALA A 221 -8.36 -0.16 15.98
CA ALA A 221 -7.77 1.07 15.44
C ALA A 221 -6.91 1.81 16.46
N GLN A 222 -7.34 1.79 17.73
CA GLN A 222 -6.63 2.47 18.82
C GLN A 222 -5.40 1.69 19.31
N ARG A 223 -5.39 0.38 19.10
CA ARG A 223 -4.31 -0.52 19.56
C ARG A 223 -3.29 -0.84 18.48
N TRP A 224 -3.61 -0.51 17.22
CA TRP A 224 -2.72 -0.73 16.10
C TRP A 224 -1.41 0.07 16.28
N PRO A 225 -0.24 -0.53 16.04
CA PRO A 225 1.03 0.17 16.26
C PRO A 225 1.18 1.37 15.33
N HIS A 226 1.43 2.56 15.89
CA HIS A 226 1.54 3.80 15.11
C HIS A 226 2.69 3.81 14.10
N ASN A 227 3.73 3.01 14.35
CA ASN A 227 4.90 2.87 13.51
C ASN A 227 4.72 1.86 12.36
N ILE A 228 3.55 1.21 12.25
CA ILE A 228 3.29 0.17 11.25
C ILE A 228 2.09 0.57 10.41
N SER A 229 2.30 0.84 9.13
CA SER A 229 1.21 1.18 8.22
C SER A 229 0.37 -0.07 7.90
N GLU A 230 -0.96 0.03 8.01
CA GLU A 230 -1.86 -1.05 7.57
C GLU A 230 -1.66 -1.40 6.08
N LEU A 231 -1.35 -0.40 5.26
CA LEU A 231 -1.11 -0.58 3.84
C LEU A 231 0.24 -1.26 3.55
N GLU A 232 1.26 -1.01 4.39
CA GLU A 232 2.54 -1.73 4.32
C GLU A 232 2.36 -3.22 4.63
N VAL A 233 1.55 -3.55 5.64
CA VAL A 233 1.19 -4.95 5.97
C VAL A 233 0.48 -5.61 4.79
N LEU A 234 -0.50 -4.93 4.18
CA LEU A 234 -1.19 -5.43 2.98
C LEU A 234 -0.19 -5.71 1.85
N MET A 235 0.71 -4.76 1.55
CA MET A 235 1.66 -4.90 0.46
C MET A 235 2.69 -5.99 0.71
N SER A 236 3.08 -6.22 1.97
CA SER A 236 3.90 -7.37 2.34
C SER A 236 3.21 -8.70 1.99
N ILE A 237 1.90 -8.82 2.23
CA ILE A 237 1.12 -10.01 1.84
C ILE A 237 1.02 -10.09 0.31
N TYR A 238 0.67 -8.99 -0.36
CA TYR A 238 0.49 -8.93 -1.81
C TYR A 238 1.77 -9.30 -2.59
N ASN A 239 2.92 -8.77 -2.19
CA ASN A 239 4.21 -9.02 -2.83
C ASN A 239 4.63 -10.49 -2.66
N ARG A 240 4.50 -11.04 -1.44
CA ARG A 240 4.81 -12.46 -1.20
C ARG A 240 3.87 -13.39 -1.95
N LEU A 241 2.56 -13.09 -2.00
CA LEU A 241 1.62 -13.86 -2.79
C LEU A 241 1.98 -13.84 -4.28
N THR A 242 2.37 -12.66 -4.79
CA THR A 242 2.78 -12.47 -6.18
C THR A 242 4.05 -13.24 -6.53
N ASN A 243 5.04 -13.26 -5.63
CA ASN A 243 6.29 -13.98 -5.83
C ASN A 243 6.09 -15.50 -5.74
N LYS A 244 5.19 -15.94 -4.86
CA LYS A 244 4.91 -17.37 -4.66
C LYS A 244 4.02 -17.96 -5.75
N SER A 245 3.06 -17.20 -6.24
CA SER A 245 2.13 -17.64 -7.27
C SER A 245 1.68 -16.49 -8.18
N HIS A 246 2.19 -16.50 -9.42
CA HIS A 246 1.77 -15.53 -10.43
C HIS A 246 0.29 -15.68 -10.82
N SER A 247 -0.28 -16.89 -10.71
CA SER A 247 -1.66 -17.21 -11.08
C SER A 247 -2.65 -17.09 -9.92
N ALA A 248 -2.19 -16.90 -8.68
CA ALA A 248 -3.09 -16.72 -7.54
C ALA A 248 -4.00 -15.50 -7.75
N ASP A 249 -5.29 -15.68 -7.45
CA ASP A 249 -6.23 -14.56 -7.41
C ASP A 249 -5.85 -13.61 -6.27
N LYS A 250 -5.63 -12.34 -6.60
CA LYS A 250 -5.23 -11.27 -5.67
C LYS A 250 -6.35 -10.26 -5.45
N THR A 251 -7.52 -10.51 -6.02
CA THR A 251 -8.67 -9.60 -6.00
C THR A 251 -9.10 -9.27 -4.57
N PHE A 252 -9.07 -10.24 -3.67
CA PHE A 252 -9.45 -10.02 -2.27
C PHE A 252 -8.49 -9.07 -1.54
N LEU A 253 -7.17 -9.11 -1.82
CA LEU A 253 -6.20 -8.15 -1.26
C LEU A 253 -6.43 -6.77 -1.85
N ILE A 254 -6.75 -6.68 -3.14
CA ILE A 254 -7.04 -5.41 -3.79
C ILE A 254 -8.27 -4.75 -3.17
N LYS A 255 -9.37 -5.51 -3.02
CA LYS A 255 -10.58 -5.05 -2.33
C LYS A 255 -10.28 -4.59 -0.90
N LEU A 256 -9.43 -5.32 -0.18
CA LEU A 256 -9.01 -4.95 1.17
C LEU A 256 -8.22 -3.63 1.18
N GLY A 257 -7.31 -3.44 0.23
CA GLY A 257 -6.54 -2.21 0.08
C GLY A 257 -7.39 -0.99 -0.25
N LEU A 258 -8.36 -1.13 -1.17
CA LEU A 258 -9.29 -0.04 -1.48
C LEU A 258 -10.14 0.32 -0.24
N ARG A 259 -10.58 -0.68 0.54
CA ARG A 259 -11.31 -0.44 1.79
C ARG A 259 -10.43 0.24 2.86
N LEU A 260 -9.14 -0.07 2.93
CA LEU A 260 -8.21 0.63 3.82
C LEU A 260 -8.05 2.10 3.45
N ILE A 261 -7.94 2.41 2.15
CA ILE A 261 -7.83 3.78 1.65
C ILE A 261 -9.14 4.56 1.89
N GLU A 262 -10.28 3.90 1.74
CA GLU A 262 -11.58 4.47 2.10
C GLU A 262 -11.67 4.84 3.59
N LEU A 263 -11.15 3.99 4.48
CA LEU A 263 -11.12 4.25 5.92
C LEU A 263 -10.04 5.27 6.33
N LYS A 264 -8.96 5.38 5.55
CA LYS A 264 -7.82 6.27 5.79
C LYS A 264 -7.39 6.96 4.49
N PRO A 265 -8.07 8.07 4.11
CA PRO A 265 -7.81 8.75 2.84
C PRO A 265 -6.36 9.20 2.62
N ASP A 266 -5.60 9.45 3.69
CA ASP A 266 -4.17 9.82 3.60
C ASP A 266 -3.31 8.78 2.90
N PHE A 267 -3.74 7.50 2.91
CA PHE A 267 -3.05 6.43 2.20
C PHE A 267 -3.05 6.58 0.68
N LYS A 268 -3.96 7.38 0.10
CA LYS A 268 -4.00 7.61 -1.36
C LYS A 268 -2.69 8.19 -1.93
N LEU A 269 -1.91 8.89 -1.10
CA LEU A 269 -0.65 9.53 -1.48
C LEU A 269 0.57 8.62 -1.31
N SER A 270 0.39 7.41 -0.77
CA SER A 270 1.51 6.51 -0.51
C SER A 270 1.97 5.78 -1.78
N SER A 271 3.23 5.35 -1.81
CA SER A 271 3.80 4.53 -2.88
C SER A 271 3.04 3.21 -3.05
N GLU A 272 2.58 2.63 -1.94
CA GLU A 272 1.84 1.37 -1.89
C GLU A 272 0.49 1.49 -2.58
N ALA A 273 -0.20 2.63 -2.42
CA ALA A 273 -1.45 2.91 -3.13
C ALA A 273 -1.22 2.97 -4.65
N GLY A 274 -0.05 3.46 -5.09
CA GLY A 274 0.37 3.40 -6.49
C GLY A 274 0.52 1.98 -7.02
N VAL A 275 1.12 1.06 -6.25
CA VAL A 275 1.25 -0.36 -6.64
C VAL A 275 -0.12 -1.04 -6.69
N LEU A 276 -0.95 -0.79 -5.68
CA LEU A 276 -2.33 -1.28 -5.63
C LEU A 276 -3.14 -0.80 -6.84
N TRP A 277 -2.98 0.48 -7.20
CA TRP A 277 -3.64 1.06 -8.35
C TRP A 277 -3.18 0.44 -9.67
N ALA A 278 -1.88 0.25 -9.85
CA ALA A 278 -1.34 -0.45 -11.02
C ALA A 278 -1.88 -1.89 -11.15
N ALA A 279 -2.09 -2.58 -10.03
CA ALA A 279 -2.70 -3.91 -10.00
C ALA A 279 -4.16 -3.88 -10.48
N VAL A 280 -4.98 -2.92 -9.99
CA VAL A 280 -6.37 -2.72 -10.44
C VAL A 280 -6.42 -2.48 -11.95
N VAL A 281 -5.60 -1.55 -12.46
CA VAL A 281 -5.54 -1.22 -13.89
C VAL A 281 -5.12 -2.42 -14.73
N THR A 282 -4.16 -3.21 -14.25
CA THR A 282 -3.68 -4.42 -14.94
C THR A 282 -4.78 -5.48 -15.04
N LEU A 283 -5.50 -5.74 -13.94
CA LEU A 283 -6.63 -6.67 -13.92
C LEU A 283 -7.75 -6.20 -14.86
N TRP A 284 -8.14 -4.93 -14.79
CA TRP A 284 -9.16 -4.37 -15.66
C TRP A 284 -8.72 -4.40 -17.13
N LYS A 285 -7.46 -4.13 -17.46
CA LYS A 285 -6.96 -4.24 -18.84
C LYS A 285 -7.16 -5.65 -19.40
N LYS A 286 -6.91 -6.67 -18.58
CA LYS A 286 -7.03 -8.10 -18.96
C LYS A 286 -8.48 -8.57 -19.02
N HIS A 287 -9.30 -8.19 -18.03
CA HIS A 287 -10.70 -8.60 -17.92
C HIS A 287 -11.60 -7.41 -17.53
N PRO A 288 -11.89 -6.47 -18.46
CA PRO A 288 -12.57 -5.21 -18.12
C PRO A 288 -13.92 -5.42 -17.43
N ARG A 289 -14.69 -6.40 -17.92
CA ARG A 289 -16.04 -6.70 -17.43
C ARG A 289 -16.07 -7.20 -15.98
N GLN A 290 -15.01 -7.86 -15.53
CA GLN A 290 -14.96 -8.50 -14.20
C GLN A 290 -14.45 -7.55 -13.11
N TYR A 291 -13.67 -6.53 -13.49
CA TYR A 291 -12.96 -5.66 -12.56
C TYR A 291 -13.31 -4.17 -12.73
N GLU A 292 -14.42 -3.88 -13.43
CA GLU A 292 -14.93 -2.53 -13.63
C GLU A 292 -15.30 -1.87 -12.30
N ASP A 293 -15.85 -2.64 -11.36
CA ASP A 293 -16.19 -2.23 -10.00
C ASP A 293 -14.95 -1.77 -9.21
N LEU A 294 -13.84 -2.51 -9.30
CA LEU A 294 -12.59 -2.16 -8.64
C LEU A 294 -11.98 -0.89 -9.23
N LEU A 295 -12.03 -0.77 -10.56
CA LEU A 295 -11.54 0.41 -11.27
C LEU A 295 -12.34 1.65 -10.84
N SER A 296 -13.67 1.56 -10.92
CA SER A 296 -14.60 2.61 -10.50
C SER A 296 -14.37 3.00 -9.04
N LYS A 297 -14.21 2.02 -8.14
CA LYS A 297 -13.92 2.30 -6.73
C LYS A 297 -12.58 3.01 -6.54
N GLY A 298 -11.53 2.60 -7.25
CA GLY A 298 -10.24 3.27 -7.20
C GLY A 298 -10.27 4.71 -7.72
N ILE A 299 -11.00 4.96 -8.81
CA ILE A 299 -11.24 6.30 -9.37
C ILE A 299 -11.95 7.17 -8.32
N HIS A 300 -13.02 6.66 -7.69
CA HIS A 300 -13.77 7.39 -6.67
C HIS A 300 -12.94 7.71 -5.41
N LEU A 301 -11.99 6.85 -5.06
CA LEU A 301 -11.05 7.11 -3.95
C LEU A 301 -9.96 8.12 -4.32
N GLY A 302 -9.98 8.67 -5.54
CA GLY A 302 -8.98 9.62 -6.03
C GLY A 302 -7.63 8.97 -6.32
N LEU A 303 -7.58 7.65 -6.53
CA LEU A 303 -6.34 6.97 -6.93
C LEU A 303 -6.01 7.37 -8.37
N SER A 304 -5.09 8.32 -8.51
CA SER A 304 -4.78 9.00 -9.78
C SER A 304 -3.33 8.83 -10.21
N GLY A 305 -2.69 7.72 -9.80
CA GLY A 305 -1.26 7.49 -10.04
C GLY A 305 -0.86 7.30 -11.52
N SER A 306 -1.81 6.99 -12.41
CA SER A 306 -1.50 6.81 -13.83
C SER A 306 -2.27 7.78 -14.72
N LYS A 307 -1.51 8.71 -15.29
CA LYS A 307 -1.90 9.59 -16.40
C LYS A 307 -2.41 8.84 -17.64
N THR A 308 -2.27 7.51 -17.70
CA THR A 308 -2.65 6.67 -18.85
C THR A 308 -4.04 6.05 -18.73
N ILE A 309 -4.70 6.14 -17.57
CA ILE A 309 -5.93 5.38 -17.36
C ILE A 309 -7.12 5.93 -18.17
N LEU A 310 -7.26 7.25 -18.25
CA LEU A 310 -8.36 7.87 -18.99
C LEU A 310 -8.29 7.56 -20.49
N PRO A 311 -7.13 7.65 -21.16
CA PRO A 311 -6.95 7.10 -22.50
C PRO A 311 -7.41 5.65 -22.63
N MET A 312 -7.04 4.78 -21.69
CA MET A 312 -7.45 3.37 -21.74
C MET A 312 -8.97 3.18 -21.60
N ILE A 313 -9.63 3.97 -20.74
CA ILE A 313 -11.09 3.99 -20.61
C ILE A 313 -11.73 4.50 -21.90
N ALA A 314 -11.19 5.57 -22.50
CA ALA A 314 -11.68 6.14 -23.75
C ALA A 314 -11.54 5.17 -24.93
N THR A 315 -10.43 4.42 -25.05
CA THR A 315 -10.27 3.38 -26.07
C THR A 315 -11.31 2.27 -25.94
N ARG A 316 -11.73 1.92 -24.71
CA ARG A 316 -12.78 0.92 -24.48
C ARG A 316 -14.17 1.51 -24.74
N TRP A 317 -14.42 2.74 -24.28
CA TRP A 317 -15.63 3.50 -24.53
C TRP A 317 -15.91 3.68 -26.02
N MET A 318 -14.89 3.99 -26.84
CA MET A 318 -15.06 4.08 -28.29
C MET A 318 -15.62 2.80 -28.91
N LYS A 319 -15.29 1.62 -28.36
CA LYS A 319 -15.76 0.32 -28.87
C LYS A 319 -17.17 -0.04 -28.38
N ASP A 320 -17.58 0.51 -27.25
CA ASP A 320 -18.88 0.23 -26.60
C ASP A 320 -19.28 1.45 -25.74
N PRO A 321 -19.77 2.54 -26.36
CA PRO A 321 -19.99 3.82 -25.67
C PRO A 321 -20.98 3.69 -24.52
N ASP A 322 -22.09 3.01 -24.76
CA ASP A 322 -23.20 2.91 -23.80
C ASP A 322 -22.78 2.17 -22.52
N ARG A 323 -21.86 1.21 -22.65
CA ARG A 323 -21.33 0.47 -21.51
C ARG A 323 -20.35 1.29 -20.67
N TYR A 324 -19.35 1.91 -21.29
CA TYR A 324 -18.24 2.53 -20.54
C TYR A 324 -18.41 4.03 -20.32
N GLU A 325 -19.50 4.66 -20.80
CA GLU A 325 -19.71 6.09 -20.63
C GLU A 325 -19.75 6.49 -19.16
N GLN A 326 -20.43 5.72 -18.29
CA GLN A 326 -20.49 6.03 -16.86
C GLN A 326 -19.10 6.01 -16.20
N LEU A 327 -18.26 5.05 -16.57
CA LEU A 327 -16.89 4.95 -16.07
C LEU A 327 -16.03 6.13 -16.58
N LEU A 328 -16.19 6.52 -17.85
CA LEU A 328 -15.53 7.69 -18.42
C LEU A 328 -15.95 8.98 -17.72
N VAL A 329 -17.26 9.19 -17.55
CA VAL A 329 -17.86 10.32 -16.83
C VAL A 329 -17.33 10.39 -15.40
N GLN A 330 -17.29 9.26 -14.71
CA GLN A 330 -16.73 9.17 -13.36
C GLN A 330 -15.26 9.60 -13.36
N GLY A 331 -14.46 9.10 -14.29
CA GLY A 331 -13.06 9.50 -14.42
C GLY A 331 -12.87 11.00 -14.65
N LEU A 332 -13.71 11.61 -15.50
CA LEU A 332 -13.68 13.05 -15.75
C LEU A 332 -14.01 13.87 -14.50
N ARG A 333 -15.04 13.46 -13.74
CA ARG A 333 -15.44 14.12 -12.49
C ARG A 333 -14.39 14.06 -11.39
N GLU A 334 -13.65 12.95 -11.33
CA GLU A 334 -12.54 12.76 -10.38
C GLU A 334 -11.22 13.37 -10.90
N GLY A 335 -11.28 14.21 -11.94
CA GLY A 335 -10.15 15.02 -12.42
C GLY A 335 -9.16 14.29 -13.32
N LEU A 336 -9.45 13.06 -13.78
CA LEU A 336 -8.56 12.35 -14.71
C LEU A 336 -8.46 13.06 -16.07
N GLY A 337 -9.46 13.87 -16.43
CA GLY A 337 -9.49 14.69 -17.64
C GLY A 337 -8.71 16.00 -17.55
N GLY A 338 -8.02 16.26 -16.44
CA GLY A 338 -7.38 17.54 -16.17
C GLY A 338 -8.27 18.51 -15.39
N SER A 339 -7.82 19.75 -15.24
CA SER A 339 -8.61 20.82 -14.63
C SER A 339 -9.49 21.52 -15.66
N ALA A 340 -10.40 22.37 -15.21
CA ALA A 340 -11.26 23.16 -16.09
C ALA A 340 -10.43 23.96 -17.12
N GLU A 341 -9.37 24.62 -16.65
CA GLU A 341 -8.48 25.45 -17.49
C GLU A 341 -7.65 24.62 -18.49
N LYS A 342 -7.58 23.29 -18.29
CA LYS A 342 -6.81 22.36 -19.10
C LYS A 342 -7.68 21.34 -19.84
N ILE A 343 -8.97 21.63 -20.01
CA ILE A 343 -9.92 20.75 -20.71
C ILE A 343 -9.42 20.39 -22.11
N SER A 344 -8.94 21.37 -22.87
CA SER A 344 -8.44 21.11 -24.22
C SER A 344 -7.21 20.20 -24.23
N GLU A 345 -6.26 20.40 -23.31
CA GLU A 345 -5.07 19.56 -23.17
C GLU A 345 -5.45 18.12 -22.78
N GLY A 346 -6.36 17.97 -21.81
CA GLY A 346 -6.85 16.67 -21.37
C GLY A 346 -7.60 15.90 -22.45
N TYR A 347 -8.48 16.58 -23.18
CA TYR A 347 -9.20 16.02 -24.33
C TYR A 347 -8.22 15.56 -25.42
N LEU A 348 -7.28 16.43 -25.82
CA LEU A 348 -6.29 16.09 -26.85
C LEU A 348 -5.43 14.90 -26.47
N LYS A 349 -4.95 14.87 -25.22
CA LYS A 349 -4.18 13.74 -24.72
C LYS A 349 -4.98 12.44 -24.70
N THR A 350 -6.28 12.51 -24.45
CA THR A 350 -7.14 11.32 -24.47
C THR A 350 -7.32 10.78 -25.87
N ILE A 351 -7.50 11.66 -26.86
CA ILE A 351 -7.67 11.23 -28.25
C ILE A 351 -6.33 10.92 -28.95
N SER A 352 -5.19 11.45 -28.49
CA SER A 352 -3.88 11.18 -29.11
C SER A 352 -3.43 9.73 -28.95
N ASP A 353 -3.91 9.06 -27.91
CA ASP A 353 -3.63 7.65 -27.63
C ASP A 353 -4.58 6.71 -28.38
N ILE A 354 -5.59 7.25 -29.07
CA ILE A 354 -6.54 6.51 -29.88
C ILE A 354 -6.16 6.69 -31.36
N PRO A 355 -6.01 5.61 -32.15
CA PRO A 355 -5.73 5.75 -33.58
C PRO A 355 -6.82 6.58 -34.27
N ASP A 356 -6.42 7.62 -35.03
CA ASP A 356 -7.38 8.56 -35.66
C ASP A 356 -8.37 7.87 -36.61
N VAL A 357 -7.99 6.72 -37.18
CA VAL A 357 -8.84 5.90 -38.07
C VAL A 357 -10.00 5.23 -37.32
N GLU A 358 -9.85 5.00 -36.01
CA GLU A 358 -10.84 4.29 -35.21
C GLU A 358 -11.89 5.23 -34.58
N LEU A 359 -11.54 6.51 -34.35
CA LEU A 359 -12.41 7.47 -33.67
C LEU A 359 -13.21 8.31 -34.68
N GLY A 360 -14.45 7.90 -34.96
CA GLY A 360 -15.37 8.64 -35.84
C GLY A 360 -15.67 10.07 -35.35
N SER A 361 -16.07 10.97 -36.25
CA SER A 361 -16.38 12.37 -35.93
C SER A 361 -17.42 12.51 -34.83
N GLU A 362 -18.49 11.72 -34.89
CA GLU A 362 -19.55 11.67 -33.88
C GLU A 362 -19.02 11.31 -32.49
N LEU A 363 -18.10 10.34 -32.40
CA LEU A 363 -17.50 9.96 -31.12
C LEU A 363 -16.54 11.04 -30.61
N ARG A 364 -15.82 11.74 -31.48
CA ARG A 364 -15.00 12.91 -31.08
C ARG A 364 -15.87 14.00 -30.48
N TRP A 365 -16.99 14.33 -31.14
CA TRP A 365 -17.95 15.30 -30.64
C TRP A 365 -18.58 14.88 -29.31
N ARG A 366 -19.07 13.64 -29.21
CA ARG A 366 -19.63 13.07 -27.97
C ARG A 366 -18.60 13.10 -26.83
N LEU A 367 -17.34 12.77 -27.10
CA LEU A 367 -16.27 12.84 -26.10
C LEU A 367 -16.01 14.27 -25.64
N LEU A 368 -15.90 15.23 -26.56
CA LEU A 368 -15.72 16.65 -26.24
C LEU A 368 -16.89 17.18 -25.39
N ARG A 369 -18.12 16.77 -25.72
CA ARG A 369 -19.31 17.06 -24.93
C ARG A 369 -19.20 16.53 -23.50
N LEU A 370 -18.77 15.27 -23.31
CA LEU A 370 -18.56 14.70 -21.98
C LEU A 370 -17.50 15.48 -21.19
N TYR A 371 -16.41 15.89 -21.84
CA TYR A 371 -15.37 16.74 -21.24
C TYR A 371 -15.93 18.06 -20.72
N CYS A 372 -16.63 18.80 -21.58
CA CYS A 372 -17.23 20.09 -21.23
C CYS A 372 -18.30 19.95 -20.13
N LYS A 373 -19.01 18.81 -20.11
CA LYS A 373 -20.09 18.54 -19.15
C LYS A 373 -19.59 18.07 -17.78
N HIS A 374 -18.42 17.46 -17.68
CA HIS A 374 -18.00 16.77 -16.46
C HIS A 374 -16.65 17.18 -15.87
N VAL A 375 -15.80 17.88 -16.62
CA VAL A 375 -14.54 18.41 -16.07
C VAL A 375 -14.73 19.73 -15.32
N PRO A 376 -15.48 20.74 -15.81
CA PRO A 376 -15.79 21.92 -15.01
C PRO A 376 -16.73 21.60 -13.84
N GLN A 377 -16.60 22.35 -12.74
CA GLN A 377 -17.55 22.29 -11.63
C GLN A 377 -18.98 22.65 -12.08
N LYS A 378 -19.11 23.69 -12.90
CA LYS A 378 -20.35 24.07 -13.60
C LYS A 378 -20.35 23.44 -14.97
N GLY A 379 -20.50 22.12 -15.04
CA GLY A 379 -20.50 21.37 -16.29
C GLY A 379 -21.42 21.97 -17.35
N ILE A 380 -20.93 22.09 -18.59
CA ILE A 380 -21.66 22.68 -19.71
C ILE A 380 -21.92 21.60 -20.77
N ASP A 381 -23.20 21.38 -21.06
CA ASP A 381 -23.60 20.52 -22.16
C ASP A 381 -23.58 21.33 -23.47
N ILE A 382 -22.55 21.10 -24.30
CA ILE A 382 -22.30 21.90 -25.50
C ILE A 382 -23.35 21.76 -26.60
N GLU A 383 -24.29 20.82 -26.48
CA GLU A 383 -25.41 20.70 -27.42
C GLU A 383 -26.60 21.54 -26.97
N THR A 384 -26.94 21.52 -25.68
CA THR A 384 -28.18 22.07 -25.15
C THR A 384 -28.02 23.38 -24.39
N SER A 385 -26.84 23.67 -23.86
CA SER A 385 -26.60 24.88 -23.07
C SER A 385 -26.59 26.14 -23.94
N SER A 386 -27.24 27.19 -23.45
CA SER A 386 -27.10 28.55 -23.96
C SER A 386 -25.97 29.33 -23.29
N ASP A 387 -25.60 28.96 -22.07
CA ASP A 387 -24.50 29.57 -21.33
C ASP A 387 -23.21 28.83 -21.67
N PHE A 388 -22.26 29.54 -22.26
CA PHE A 388 -20.92 29.06 -22.64
C PHE A 388 -19.83 29.82 -21.88
N GLN A 389 -20.18 30.62 -20.88
CA GLN A 389 -19.28 31.62 -20.32
C GLN A 389 -18.04 30.98 -19.68
N CYS A 390 -18.17 29.80 -19.06
CA CYS A 390 -17.00 29.12 -18.47
C CYS A 390 -16.05 28.56 -19.54
N LEU A 391 -16.56 28.12 -20.70
CA LEU A 391 -15.75 27.61 -21.80
C LEU A 391 -15.17 28.73 -22.67
N ALA A 392 -15.85 29.87 -22.76
CA ALA A 392 -15.43 31.02 -23.58
C ALA A 392 -14.32 31.87 -22.92
N ASN A 393 -14.02 31.63 -21.64
CA ASN A 393 -13.01 32.35 -20.87
C ASN A 393 -11.70 31.56 -20.70
N GLN A 394 -11.48 30.52 -21.50
CA GLN A 394 -10.27 29.70 -21.46
C GLN A 394 -9.70 29.46 -22.85
N GLU A 395 -8.42 29.14 -22.89
CA GLU A 395 -7.74 28.79 -24.13
C GLU A 395 -8.10 27.37 -24.60
N TRP A 396 -8.22 27.19 -25.91
CA TRP A 396 -8.53 25.97 -26.62
C TRP A 396 -7.46 25.72 -27.68
N HIS A 397 -6.85 24.54 -27.66
CA HIS A 397 -5.94 24.16 -28.73
C HIS A 397 -6.66 24.05 -30.08
N PHE A 398 -6.04 24.60 -31.13
CA PHE A 398 -6.54 24.49 -32.51
C PHE A 398 -6.86 23.05 -32.91
N GLU A 399 -6.02 22.10 -32.49
CA GLU A 399 -6.16 20.66 -32.78
C GLU A 399 -7.47 20.06 -32.26
N VAL A 400 -8.11 20.67 -31.25
CA VAL A 400 -9.44 20.24 -30.79
C VAL A 400 -10.45 20.43 -31.92
N VAL A 401 -10.45 21.62 -32.53
CA VAL A 401 -11.42 22.03 -33.54
C VAL A 401 -11.12 21.37 -34.88
N ASP A 402 -9.84 21.28 -35.25
CA ASP A 402 -9.37 20.66 -36.48
C ASP A 402 -9.79 19.19 -36.61
N LYS A 403 -9.83 18.47 -35.47
CA LYS A 403 -10.24 17.07 -35.42
C LYS A 403 -11.75 16.86 -35.39
N LEU A 404 -12.56 17.91 -35.25
CA LEU A 404 -14.02 17.81 -35.30
C LEU A 404 -14.52 17.81 -36.75
N GLU A 405 -15.70 17.25 -36.94
CA GLU A 405 -16.45 17.48 -38.18
C GLU A 405 -16.81 18.96 -38.31
N LYS A 406 -16.82 19.42 -39.56
CA LYS A 406 -17.02 20.82 -39.93
C LYS A 406 -18.21 21.47 -39.21
N GLU A 407 -19.34 20.77 -39.16
CA GLU A 407 -20.58 21.29 -38.56
C GLU A 407 -20.43 21.48 -37.04
N HIS A 408 -19.85 20.50 -36.37
CA HIS A 408 -19.53 20.54 -34.95
C HIS A 408 -18.48 21.61 -34.61
N ALA A 409 -17.43 21.72 -35.43
CA ALA A 409 -16.41 22.77 -35.30
C ALA A 409 -17.02 24.17 -35.39
N VAL A 410 -17.84 24.42 -36.42
CA VAL A 410 -18.54 25.69 -36.64
C VAL A 410 -19.50 26.00 -35.49
N LEU A 411 -20.28 25.00 -35.05
CA LEU A 411 -21.20 25.16 -33.92
C LEU A 411 -20.45 25.57 -32.64
N PHE A 412 -19.39 24.84 -32.31
CA PHE A 412 -18.59 25.06 -31.11
C PHE A 412 -17.93 26.44 -31.11
N LEU A 413 -17.22 26.79 -32.19
CA LEU A 413 -16.57 28.10 -32.33
C LEU A 413 -17.56 29.25 -32.26
N ASN A 414 -18.72 29.15 -32.92
CA ASN A 414 -19.73 30.20 -32.89
C ASN A 414 -20.29 30.43 -31.49
N ARG A 415 -20.48 29.37 -30.70
CA ARG A 415 -20.98 29.50 -29.32
C ARG A 415 -19.94 30.15 -28.41
N LEU A 416 -18.68 29.76 -28.51
CA LEU A 416 -17.57 30.40 -27.78
C LEU A 416 -17.45 31.89 -28.14
N TYR A 417 -17.43 32.21 -29.45
CA TYR A 417 -17.30 33.58 -29.95
C TYR A 417 -18.47 34.47 -29.54
N LYS A 418 -19.71 33.99 -29.65
CA LYS A 418 -20.90 34.76 -29.23
C LYS A 418 -20.88 35.06 -27.74
N CYS A 419 -20.38 34.14 -26.92
CA CYS A 419 -20.36 34.30 -25.47
C CYS A 419 -19.24 35.24 -25.01
N ASN A 420 -18.06 35.20 -25.64
CA ASN A 420 -16.99 36.14 -25.36
C ASN A 420 -16.21 36.58 -26.62
N PRO A 421 -16.72 37.58 -27.36
CA PRO A 421 -16.05 38.06 -28.57
C PRO A 421 -14.71 38.77 -28.27
N ASN A 422 -14.47 39.15 -27.01
CA ASN A 422 -13.31 39.94 -26.58
C ASN A 422 -12.16 39.12 -25.98
N PHE A 423 -12.27 37.79 -25.93
CA PHE A 423 -11.25 36.91 -25.36
C PHE A 423 -10.68 35.99 -26.44
N ASP A 424 -9.35 36.02 -26.66
CA ASP A 424 -8.68 35.19 -27.65
C ASP A 424 -8.57 33.74 -27.16
N PHE A 425 -9.58 32.93 -27.45
CA PHE A 425 -9.65 31.57 -26.93
C PHE A 425 -8.93 30.54 -27.78
N LEU A 426 -8.55 30.79 -29.04
CA LEU A 426 -7.96 29.74 -29.88
C LEU A 426 -6.43 29.80 -29.89
N GLN A 427 -5.76 28.81 -29.29
CA GLN A 427 -4.31 28.71 -29.33
C GLN A 427 -3.81 28.35 -30.73
N ALA A 428 -2.66 28.91 -31.09
CA ALA A 428 -1.97 28.59 -32.32
C ALA A 428 -1.67 27.08 -32.40
N PRO A 429 -1.64 26.49 -33.62
CA PRO A 429 -1.16 25.13 -33.79
C PRO A 429 0.26 24.96 -33.23
N SER A 430 0.49 23.85 -32.53
CA SER A 430 1.79 23.49 -31.93
C SER A 430 2.92 23.42 -32.94
N ARG A 431 2.58 23.12 -34.22
CA ARG A 431 3.53 22.85 -35.30
C ARG A 431 3.34 23.85 -36.44
N GLY A 432 4.36 24.69 -36.65
CA GLY A 432 4.50 25.55 -37.82
C GLY A 432 3.92 26.96 -37.65
N ILE A 433 4.41 27.87 -38.49
CA ILE A 433 3.86 29.22 -38.62
C ILE A 433 2.57 29.12 -39.42
N SER A 434 1.46 28.94 -38.72
CA SER A 434 0.14 28.97 -39.34
C SER A 434 -0.40 30.39 -39.41
N ILE A 435 -1.27 30.68 -40.37
CA ILE A 435 -2.05 31.93 -40.42
C ILE A 435 -2.85 32.15 -39.12
N TYR A 436 -3.20 31.06 -38.43
CA TYR A 436 -3.88 31.06 -37.14
C TYR A 436 -2.96 31.38 -35.95
N SER A 437 -1.63 31.48 -36.15
CA SER A 437 -0.66 31.75 -35.08
C SER A 437 -0.40 33.24 -34.81
N MET A 438 -1.09 34.14 -35.51
CA MET A 438 -0.89 35.58 -35.36
C MET A 438 -1.63 36.15 -34.13
N ARG A 439 -1.06 35.93 -32.93
CA ARG A 439 -1.57 36.53 -31.67
C ARG A 439 -1.37 38.04 -31.56
N ASN A 440 -0.42 38.60 -32.31
CA ASN A 440 -0.08 40.04 -32.26
C ASN A 440 -0.95 40.91 -33.18
N VAL A 441 -2.13 40.43 -33.60
CA VAL A 441 -3.08 41.21 -34.40
C VAL A 441 -3.88 42.13 -33.47
N PRO A 442 -4.13 43.41 -33.83
CA PRO A 442 -4.91 44.36 -33.01
C PRO A 442 -6.35 43.90 -32.75
N ARG A 443 -6.81 42.87 -33.46
CA ARG A 443 -8.16 42.33 -33.39
C ARG A 443 -8.13 40.98 -32.68
N ARG A 444 -8.73 40.94 -31.48
CA ARG A 444 -8.94 39.71 -30.72
C ARG A 444 -9.84 38.75 -31.51
N ASN A 445 -9.64 37.44 -31.38
CA ASN A 445 -10.38 36.39 -32.08
C ASN A 445 -10.34 36.40 -33.62
N PHE A 446 -9.38 37.11 -34.23
CA PHE A 446 -9.25 37.13 -35.69
C PHE A 446 -8.98 35.72 -36.27
N ASN A 447 -8.25 34.87 -35.54
CA ASN A 447 -8.03 33.46 -35.83
C ASN A 447 -9.35 32.66 -35.94
N VAL A 448 -10.33 32.92 -35.07
CA VAL A 448 -11.64 32.26 -35.07
C VAL A 448 -12.47 32.70 -36.27
N GLU A 449 -12.54 34.00 -36.54
CA GLU A 449 -13.26 34.56 -37.69
C GLU A 449 -12.73 34.00 -39.02
N LEU A 450 -11.39 33.90 -39.12
CA LEU A 450 -10.71 33.30 -40.26
C LEU A 450 -11.03 31.81 -40.43
N LEU A 451 -11.05 31.06 -39.32
CA LEU A 451 -11.36 29.62 -39.32
C LEU A 451 -12.83 29.37 -39.68
N LEU A 452 -13.77 30.16 -39.12
CA LEU A 452 -15.18 30.10 -39.48
C LEU A 452 -15.41 30.41 -40.96
N THR A 453 -14.74 31.43 -41.50
CA THR A 453 -14.79 31.77 -42.92
C THR A 453 -14.26 30.63 -43.79
N THR A 454 -13.17 29.99 -43.35
CA THR A 454 -12.59 28.83 -44.03
C THR A 454 -13.55 27.65 -44.05
N TYR A 455 -14.22 27.35 -42.93
CA TYR A 455 -15.26 26.33 -42.91
C TYR A 455 -16.45 26.72 -43.80
N HIS A 456 -16.86 27.98 -43.85
CA HIS A 456 -17.94 28.41 -44.73
C HIS A 456 -17.54 28.59 -46.20
N ARG A 457 -16.33 28.18 -46.62
CA ARG A 457 -15.91 28.22 -48.02
C ARG A 457 -16.90 27.43 -48.89
N GLY A 458 -17.56 28.12 -49.81
CA GLY A 458 -18.63 27.60 -50.66
C GLY A 458 -20.03 28.13 -50.32
N ASN A 459 -20.17 28.89 -49.22
CA ASN A 459 -21.35 29.68 -48.92
C ASN A 459 -21.10 31.13 -49.35
N ASP A 460 -21.85 31.58 -50.36
CA ASP A 460 -21.68 32.91 -50.98
C ASP A 460 -21.83 34.04 -49.96
N ASP A 461 -22.77 33.93 -49.01
CA ASP A 461 -22.99 34.94 -47.97
C ASP A 461 -21.79 35.05 -47.03
N ALA A 462 -21.20 33.91 -46.65
CA ALA A 462 -20.02 33.91 -45.79
C ALA A 462 -18.78 34.44 -46.52
N GLN A 463 -18.63 34.13 -47.82
CA GLN A 463 -17.57 34.71 -48.64
C GLN A 463 -17.75 36.23 -48.80
N GLN A 464 -18.98 36.69 -48.99
CA GLN A 464 -19.27 38.11 -49.10
C GLN A 464 -18.99 38.85 -47.79
N ARG A 465 -19.43 38.31 -46.64
CA ARG A 465 -19.09 38.86 -45.31
C ARG A 465 -17.58 38.95 -45.11
N ALA A 466 -16.83 37.90 -45.46
CA ALA A 466 -15.38 37.92 -45.35
C ALA A 466 -14.74 38.97 -46.27
N ARG A 467 -15.25 39.15 -47.51
CA ARG A 467 -14.79 40.22 -48.42
C ARG A 467 -15.06 41.61 -47.85
N ASP A 468 -16.28 41.85 -47.37
CA ASP A 468 -16.67 43.12 -46.78
C ASP A 468 -15.79 43.44 -45.56
N GLU A 469 -15.50 42.44 -44.74
CA GLU A 469 -14.62 42.54 -43.58
C GLU A 469 -13.17 42.84 -43.96
N ILE A 470 -12.65 42.17 -45.00
CA ILE A 470 -11.32 42.46 -45.57
C ILE A 470 -11.27 43.89 -46.10
N ASP A 471 -12.32 44.36 -46.76
CA ASP A 471 -12.39 45.72 -47.28
C ASP A 471 -12.49 46.77 -46.16
N GLN A 472 -13.19 46.47 -45.06
CA GLN A 472 -13.14 47.28 -43.86
C GLN A 472 -11.73 47.33 -43.26
N LEU A 473 -11.04 46.19 -43.18
CA LEU A 473 -9.65 46.13 -42.71
C LEU A 473 -8.72 46.94 -43.64
N ARG A 474 -8.92 46.88 -44.97
CA ARG A 474 -8.18 47.71 -45.93
C ARG A 474 -8.41 49.20 -45.70
N LYS A 475 -9.67 49.61 -45.51
CA LYS A 475 -10.02 51.01 -45.22
C LYS A 475 -9.36 51.49 -43.93
N LYS A 476 -9.39 50.68 -42.87
CA LYS A 476 -8.70 50.96 -41.59
C LYS A 476 -7.18 51.04 -41.77
N ALA A 477 -6.58 50.14 -42.54
CA ALA A 477 -5.15 50.15 -42.84
C ALA A 477 -4.70 51.40 -43.59
N SER A 478 -5.47 51.82 -44.61
CA SER A 478 -5.17 53.06 -45.35
C SER A 478 -5.35 54.32 -44.51
N ALA A 479 -6.22 54.27 -43.49
CA ALA A 479 -6.48 55.38 -42.59
C ALA A 479 -5.51 55.44 -41.38
N SER A 480 -4.85 54.32 -41.03
CA SER A 480 -3.90 54.31 -39.91
C SER A 480 -2.60 55.03 -40.26
N ARG A 481 -2.20 55.98 -39.42
CA ARG A 481 -0.94 56.73 -39.54
C ARG A 481 0.26 55.88 -39.11
N GLU A 482 0.06 54.91 -38.23
CA GLU A 482 1.14 54.10 -37.67
C GLU A 482 1.67 53.07 -38.68
N HIS A 483 3.00 52.95 -38.76
CA HIS A 483 3.66 52.02 -39.68
C HIS A 483 3.45 50.55 -39.29
N ALA A 484 3.36 50.27 -37.98
CA ALA A 484 3.16 48.92 -37.46
C ALA A 484 1.79 48.35 -37.87
N ASP A 485 0.73 49.15 -37.75
CA ASP A 485 -0.62 48.80 -38.21
C ASP A 485 -0.65 48.50 -39.71
N ARG A 486 -0.04 49.37 -40.53
CA ARG A 486 0.03 49.18 -41.99
C ARG A 486 0.74 47.89 -42.37
N ALA A 487 1.86 47.58 -41.72
CA ALA A 487 2.59 46.33 -41.94
C ALA A 487 1.76 45.10 -41.56
N LEU A 488 1.00 45.20 -40.47
CA LEU A 488 0.17 44.12 -39.97
C LEU A 488 -1.03 43.85 -40.90
N PHE A 489 -1.76 44.90 -41.31
CA PHE A 489 -2.86 44.75 -42.26
C PHE A 489 -2.38 44.26 -43.64
N ALA A 490 -1.17 44.65 -44.08
CA ALA A 490 -0.57 44.11 -45.30
C ALA A 490 -0.29 42.60 -45.20
N LYS A 491 0.11 42.11 -44.02
CA LYS A 491 0.33 40.68 -43.76
C LYS A 491 -0.97 39.87 -43.82
N LEU A 492 -2.06 40.41 -43.26
CA LEU A 492 -3.41 39.81 -43.36
C LEU A 492 -3.88 39.68 -44.82
N ARG A 493 -3.53 40.64 -45.68
CA ARG A 493 -3.93 40.69 -47.08
C ARG A 493 -3.40 39.55 -47.95
N ARG A 494 -2.24 38.98 -47.59
CA ARG A 494 -1.62 37.83 -48.30
C ARG A 494 -2.32 36.51 -48.03
N ILE A 495 -3.10 36.42 -46.95
CA ILE A 495 -3.66 35.16 -46.45
C ILE A 495 -5.04 34.87 -47.02
N THR A 496 -5.76 35.93 -47.38
CA THR A 496 -7.14 35.85 -47.88
C THR A 496 -7.23 35.74 -49.41
N ARG A 497 -6.09 35.78 -50.10
CA ARG A 497 -5.98 35.42 -51.52
C ARG A 497 -5.62 33.94 -51.60
#